data_AF-F9EPC0-F1
#
_entry.id   AF-F9EPC0-F1
#
_cell.length_a   1.000
_cell.length_b   1.000
_cell.length_c   1.000
_cell.angle_alpha   90.00
_cell.angle_beta   90.00
_cell.angle_gamma   90.00
#
_symmetry.space_group_name_H-M   'P 1'
#
loop_
_entity.id
_entity.type
_entity.pdbx_description
1 polymer ?
#
loop_
_entity_poly.entity_id
_entity_poly.type
_entity_poly.pdbx_seq_one_letter_code
_entity_poly.pdbx_strand_id
1 'polypeptide(L)'
;MNKNCKVLIPMMMDIHFDLIAGVLKNEGYDVEVLKTDHKGIIEEGLKSVHNDMCYPALLVIGQFIDALKSGKYDTNNVALLLTQTGGGCRASNYIHLLRRALEINNFHQVKVWSLNFEGLDKKNEFSLSFSGYFNLFYSILYGDLLMSIYHQSVAYEKNSGDSKKTLTYWKDKLISEIGKKIFKKLKDNYKKIIESFFSNSKEF
;
A
#
# COMPACT_ATOMS: atom_id res chain seq x y z
N MET A 1 1.42 0.65 -20.85
CA MET A 1 2.39 0.42 -19.75
C MET A 1 2.90 -1.01 -19.86
N ASN A 2 4.21 -1.24 -19.86
CA ASN A 2 4.75 -2.60 -19.95
C ASN A 2 4.57 -3.28 -18.58
N LYS A 3 3.72 -4.31 -18.51
CA LYS A 3 3.41 -5.04 -17.26
C LYS A 3 4.50 -6.05 -16.86
N ASN A 4 5.54 -6.22 -17.69
CA ASN A 4 6.58 -7.23 -17.52
C ASN A 4 7.72 -6.82 -16.56
N CYS A 5 7.45 -5.94 -15.59
CA CYS A 5 8.42 -5.54 -14.57
C CYS A 5 7.84 -5.71 -13.17
N LYS A 6 8.71 -5.98 -12.20
CA LYS A 6 8.33 -6.07 -10.79
C LYS A 6 7.92 -4.69 -10.29
N VAL A 7 6.82 -4.59 -9.56
CA VAL A 7 6.33 -3.33 -8.97
C VAL A 7 6.50 -3.39 -7.48
N LEU A 8 7.30 -2.49 -6.92
CA LEU A 8 7.51 -2.34 -5.50
C LEU A 8 6.61 -1.23 -4.96
N ILE A 9 5.95 -1.50 -3.84
CA ILE A 9 5.09 -0.54 -3.14
C ILE A 9 5.61 -0.42 -1.70
N PRO A 10 5.78 0.80 -1.17
CA PRO A 10 6.25 0.97 0.20
C PRO A 10 5.08 0.67 1.15
N MET A 11 5.38 0.08 2.31
CA MET A 11 4.34 -0.14 3.32
C MET A 11 4.06 1.18 4.04
N MET A 12 2.93 1.83 3.71
CA MET A 12 2.43 2.96 4.49
C MET A 12 1.27 2.59 5.40
N MET A 13 0.49 1.56 5.03
CA MET A 13 -0.68 1.12 5.79
C MET A 13 -0.99 -0.35 5.50
N ASP A 14 -0.83 -1.21 6.51
CA ASP A 14 -0.87 -2.68 6.36
C ASP A 14 -2.12 -3.21 5.64
N ILE A 15 -3.29 -2.73 6.02
CA ILE A 15 -4.57 -3.25 5.54
C ILE A 15 -4.80 -2.80 4.09
N HIS A 16 -4.71 -1.49 3.85
CA HIS A 16 -5.01 -0.89 2.56
C HIS A 16 -4.01 -1.32 1.50
N PHE A 17 -2.71 -1.30 1.79
CA PHE A 17 -1.70 -1.63 0.79
C PHE A 17 -1.69 -3.13 0.43
N ASP A 18 -2.04 -4.03 1.36
CA ASP A 18 -2.26 -5.44 1.03
C ASP A 18 -3.47 -5.61 0.08
N LEU A 19 -4.58 -4.89 0.31
CA LEU A 19 -5.76 -4.93 -0.57
C LEU A 19 -5.46 -4.29 -1.94
N ILE A 20 -4.80 -3.14 -1.97
CA ILE A 20 -4.37 -2.46 -3.21
C ILE A 20 -3.47 -3.39 -4.01
N ALA A 21 -2.45 -4.02 -3.38
CA ALA A 21 -1.60 -4.98 -4.06
C ALA A 21 -2.39 -6.18 -4.60
N GLY A 22 -3.42 -6.65 -3.88
CA GLY A 22 -4.35 -7.66 -4.37
C GLY A 22 -5.08 -7.23 -5.65
N VAL A 23 -5.56 -5.98 -5.72
CA VAL A 23 -6.18 -5.42 -6.93
C VAL A 23 -5.20 -5.37 -8.08
N LEU A 24 -3.98 -4.90 -7.85
CA LEU A 24 -2.96 -4.83 -8.90
C LEU A 24 -2.57 -6.22 -9.42
N LYS A 25 -2.44 -7.22 -8.53
CA LYS A 25 -2.21 -8.61 -8.92
C LYS A 25 -3.36 -9.16 -9.76
N ASN A 26 -4.61 -8.87 -9.39
CA ASN A 26 -5.78 -9.26 -10.18
C ASN A 26 -5.81 -8.60 -11.59
N GLU A 27 -5.20 -7.42 -11.73
CA GLU A 27 -5.03 -6.73 -13.02
C GLU A 27 -3.80 -7.21 -13.83
N GLY A 28 -3.07 -8.21 -13.31
CA GLY A 28 -1.95 -8.86 -13.96
C GLY A 28 -0.60 -8.19 -13.74
N TYR A 29 -0.45 -7.34 -12.71
CA TYR A 29 0.85 -6.78 -12.32
C TYR A 29 1.57 -7.71 -11.33
N ASP A 30 2.88 -7.88 -11.49
CA ASP A 30 3.71 -8.53 -10.46
C ASP A 30 4.08 -7.51 -9.39
N VAL A 31 3.38 -7.56 -8.25
CA VAL A 31 3.46 -6.56 -7.19
C VAL A 31 3.96 -7.14 -5.88
N GLU A 32 4.82 -6.39 -5.20
CA GLU A 32 5.28 -6.67 -3.86
C GLU A 32 5.18 -5.42 -2.97
N VAL A 33 4.56 -5.60 -1.80
CA VAL A 33 4.56 -4.58 -0.75
C VAL A 33 5.78 -4.81 0.12
N LEU A 34 6.67 -3.83 0.19
CA LEU A 34 7.87 -3.87 1.03
C LEU A 34 7.44 -3.81 2.50
N LYS A 35 7.63 -4.89 3.25
CA LYS A 35 7.26 -4.97 4.68
C LYS A 35 8.44 -4.83 5.63
N THR A 36 9.57 -4.36 5.13
CA THR A 36 10.79 -4.18 5.92
C THR A 36 10.67 -2.97 6.85
N ASP A 37 11.15 -3.09 8.08
CA ASP A 37 11.03 -2.07 9.16
C ASP A 37 12.34 -1.87 9.96
N HIS A 38 13.45 -2.45 9.50
CA HIS A 38 14.73 -2.41 10.19
C HIS A 38 15.43 -1.04 10.07
N LYS A 39 16.36 -0.76 10.99
CA LYS A 39 17.05 0.55 11.11
C LYS A 39 17.79 1.01 9.85
N GLY A 40 18.26 0.08 9.01
CA GLY A 40 18.96 0.40 7.76
C GLY A 40 18.13 1.28 6.82
N ILE A 41 16.80 1.11 6.82
CA ILE A 41 15.86 1.94 6.07
C ILE A 41 15.96 3.42 6.46
N ILE A 42 16.08 3.69 7.76
CA ILE A 42 16.18 5.05 8.29
C ILE A 42 17.51 5.68 7.83
N GLU A 43 18.60 4.92 7.90
CA GLU A 43 19.92 5.38 7.46
C GLU A 43 19.95 5.67 5.95
N GLU A 44 19.36 4.79 5.13
CA GLU A 44 19.27 4.99 3.67
C GLU A 44 18.39 6.19 3.32
N GLY A 45 17.30 6.40 4.06
CA GLY A 45 16.46 7.59 3.94
C GLY A 45 17.24 8.87 4.26
N LEU A 46 17.96 8.91 5.39
CA LEU A 46 18.76 10.07 5.82
C LEU A 46 19.90 10.39 4.83
N LYS A 47 20.51 9.39 4.20
CA LYS A 47 21.55 9.57 3.17
C LYS A 47 20.97 10.11 1.85
N SER A 48 19.71 9.79 1.55
CA SER A 48 19.11 10.01 0.22
C SER A 48 18.16 11.21 0.17
N VAL A 49 17.68 11.69 1.32
CA VAL A 49 16.69 12.75 1.44
C VAL A 49 17.16 13.80 2.43
N HIS A 50 16.87 15.07 2.16
CA HIS A 50 17.25 16.16 3.05
C HIS A 50 16.52 16.09 4.41
N ASN A 51 17.20 16.50 5.48
CA ASN A 51 16.71 16.38 6.86
C ASN A 51 15.46 17.25 7.18
N ASP A 52 15.12 18.24 6.35
CA ASP A 52 13.90 19.05 6.51
C ASP A 52 12.63 18.35 5.98
N MET A 53 12.75 17.13 5.44
CA MET A 53 11.58 16.39 4.97
C MET A 53 10.86 15.69 6.12
N CYS A 54 9.54 15.54 5.98
CA CYS A 54 8.76 14.82 6.98
C CYS A 54 9.23 13.36 7.07
N TYR A 55 9.30 12.85 8.29
CA TYR A 55 9.81 11.52 8.59
C TYR A 55 9.19 10.37 7.74
N PRO A 56 7.88 10.38 7.41
CA PRO A 56 7.33 9.37 6.51
C PRO A 56 7.93 9.38 5.10
N ALA A 57 8.33 10.54 4.56
CA ALA A 57 9.00 10.65 3.27
C ALA A 57 10.34 9.89 3.30
N LEU A 58 11.06 10.09 4.39
CA LEU A 58 12.36 9.48 4.64
C LEU A 58 12.25 7.97 4.73
N LEU A 59 11.27 7.46 5.49
CA LEU A 59 11.03 6.01 5.60
C LEU A 59 10.65 5.39 4.26
N VAL A 60 9.71 6.00 3.53
CA VAL A 60 9.25 5.49 2.24
C VAL A 60 10.38 5.44 1.21
N ILE A 61 11.15 6.52 1.09
CA ILE A 61 12.27 6.59 0.15
C ILE A 61 13.39 5.65 0.59
N GLY A 62 13.72 5.64 1.88
CA GLY A 62 14.69 4.72 2.46
C GLY A 62 14.33 3.26 2.19
N GLN A 63 13.06 2.90 2.29
CA GLN A 63 12.60 1.54 2.06
C GLN A 63 12.80 1.11 0.60
N PHE A 64 12.56 2.01 -0.35
CA PHE A 64 12.84 1.77 -1.75
C PHE A 64 14.34 1.63 -2.05
N ILE A 65 15.16 2.55 -1.53
CA ILE A 65 16.61 2.53 -1.77
C ILE A 65 17.24 1.29 -1.15
N ASP A 66 16.85 0.93 0.08
CA ASP A 66 17.27 -0.31 0.75
C ASP A 66 16.89 -1.55 -0.07
N ALA A 67 15.63 -1.62 -0.53
CA ALA A 67 15.17 -2.72 -1.38
C ALA A 67 16.00 -2.85 -2.66
N LEU A 68 16.30 -1.74 -3.35
CA LEU A 68 17.12 -1.73 -4.56
C LEU A 68 18.58 -2.15 -4.28
N LYS A 69 19.15 -1.72 -3.15
CA LYS A 69 20.52 -2.09 -2.73
C LYS A 69 20.64 -3.52 -2.23
N SER A 70 19.55 -4.17 -1.85
CA SER A 70 19.56 -5.54 -1.32
C SER A 70 20.04 -6.60 -2.34
N GLY A 71 20.09 -6.28 -3.63
CA GLY A 71 20.45 -7.19 -4.70
C GLY A 71 19.35 -8.22 -5.06
N LYS A 72 18.19 -8.16 -4.40
CA LYS A 72 17.07 -9.09 -4.65
C LYS A 72 16.29 -8.82 -5.94
N TYR A 73 16.40 -7.60 -6.49
CA TYR A 73 15.60 -7.15 -7.63
C TYR A 73 16.50 -6.75 -8.81
N ASP A 74 16.06 -7.06 -10.02
CA ASP A 74 16.68 -6.54 -11.23
C ASP A 74 16.31 -5.05 -11.40
N THR A 75 17.27 -4.17 -11.12
CA THR A 75 17.09 -2.71 -11.21
C THR A 75 16.75 -2.21 -12.62
N ASN A 76 17.05 -2.98 -13.67
CA ASN A 76 16.64 -2.65 -15.05
C ASN A 76 15.18 -3.03 -15.34
N ASN A 77 14.61 -3.93 -14.53
CA ASN A 77 13.26 -4.46 -14.71
C ASN A 77 12.40 -4.34 -13.44
N VAL A 78 12.52 -3.20 -12.75
CA VAL A 78 11.70 -2.86 -11.58
C VAL A 78 11.09 -1.47 -11.73
N ALA A 79 9.89 -1.30 -11.19
CA ALA A 79 9.20 -0.03 -11.06
C ALA A 79 8.81 0.20 -9.59
N LEU A 80 8.90 1.45 -9.15
CA LEU A 80 8.47 1.88 -7.83
C LEU A 80 7.13 2.58 -7.97
N LEU A 81 6.11 2.12 -7.27
CA LEU A 81 4.78 2.73 -7.27
C LEU A 81 4.58 3.54 -6.00
N LEU A 82 4.25 4.81 -6.17
CA LEU A 82 4.00 5.73 -5.07
C LEU A 82 2.67 6.46 -5.25
N THR A 83 1.87 6.53 -4.18
CA THR A 83 0.62 7.30 -4.17
C THR A 83 0.90 8.79 -4.11
N GLN A 84 0.20 9.58 -4.93
CA GLN A 84 0.31 11.04 -4.94
C GLN A 84 -1.09 11.65 -4.77
N THR A 85 -1.26 12.39 -3.68
CA THR A 85 -2.56 12.87 -3.20
C THR A 85 -2.96 14.24 -3.74
N GLY A 86 -2.03 14.97 -4.37
CA GLY A 86 -2.31 16.24 -5.06
C GLY A 86 -2.67 17.45 -4.19
N GLY A 87 -2.96 17.23 -2.91
CA GLY A 87 -3.22 18.31 -1.96
C GLY A 87 -1.99 19.14 -1.58
N GLY A 88 -2.20 20.17 -0.76
CA GLY A 88 -1.16 21.10 -0.30
C GLY A 88 -0.15 20.55 0.72
N CYS A 89 -0.08 19.23 0.93
CA CYS A 89 0.87 18.61 1.85
C CYS A 89 2.19 18.24 1.16
N ARG A 90 3.25 17.97 1.95
CA ARG A 90 4.56 17.53 1.41
C ARG A 90 4.50 16.20 0.65
N ALA A 91 3.45 15.38 0.85
CA ALA A 91 3.29 14.08 0.18
C ALA A 91 3.19 14.20 -1.34
N SER A 92 2.59 15.28 -1.85
CA SER A 92 2.49 15.57 -3.28
C SER A 92 3.86 15.67 -3.96
N ASN A 93 4.91 15.97 -3.18
CA ASN A 93 6.28 16.13 -3.67
C ASN A 93 7.15 14.86 -3.49
N TYR A 94 6.63 13.78 -2.89
CA TYR A 94 7.45 12.59 -2.61
C TYR A 94 8.01 11.94 -3.89
N ILE A 95 7.28 12.01 -5.00
CA ILE A 95 7.74 11.48 -6.29
C ILE A 95 9.00 12.20 -6.78
N HIS A 96 9.06 13.53 -6.64
CA HIS A 96 10.24 14.30 -7.04
C HIS A 96 11.44 13.99 -6.13
N LEU A 97 11.20 13.85 -4.83
CA LEU A 97 12.23 13.43 -3.89
C LEU A 97 12.75 12.03 -4.19
N LEU A 98 11.86 11.09 -4.48
CA LEU A 98 12.21 9.71 -4.84
C LEU A 98 13.05 9.68 -6.10
N ARG A 99 12.67 10.42 -7.15
CA ARG A 99 13.48 10.54 -8.37
C ARG A 99 14.88 11.03 -8.06
N ARG A 100 15.01 12.13 -7.31
CA ARG A 100 16.33 12.64 -6.91
C ARG A 100 17.13 11.66 -6.05
N ALA A 101 16.48 10.93 -5.15
CA ALA A 101 17.11 9.91 -4.33
C ALA A 101 17.65 8.75 -5.19
N LEU A 102 16.90 8.33 -6.23
CA LEU A 102 17.38 7.35 -7.19
C LEU A 102 18.59 7.87 -7.95
N GLU A 103 18.60 9.15 -8.33
CA GLU A 103 19.74 9.75 -9.01
C GLU A 103 21.02 9.73 -8.15
N ILE A 104 20.91 10.13 -6.88
CA ILE A 104 22.05 10.14 -5.94
C ILE A 104 22.60 8.73 -5.69
N ASN A 105 21.74 7.71 -5.79
CA ASN A 105 22.10 6.30 -5.54
C ASN A 105 22.40 5.50 -6.83
N ASN A 106 22.58 6.15 -7.98
CA ASN A 106 22.87 5.52 -9.27
C ASN A 106 21.78 4.54 -9.77
N PHE A 107 20.51 4.82 -9.47
CA PHE A 107 19.33 4.04 -9.91
C PHE A 107 18.44 4.82 -10.89
N HIS A 108 19.03 5.70 -11.71
CA HIS A 108 18.30 6.55 -12.67
C HIS A 108 17.41 5.77 -13.66
N GLN A 109 17.74 4.52 -13.94
CA GLN A 109 17.02 3.61 -14.84
C GLN A 109 15.71 3.08 -14.24
N VAL A 110 15.57 3.12 -12.90
CA VAL A 110 14.39 2.58 -12.21
C VAL A 110 13.19 3.46 -12.50
N LYS A 111 12.09 2.83 -12.92
CA LYS A 111 10.84 3.55 -13.24
C LYS A 111 10.14 3.98 -11.97
N VAL A 112 9.63 5.20 -11.94
CA VAL A 112 8.78 5.69 -10.83
C VAL A 112 7.40 5.97 -11.38
N TRP A 113 6.42 5.21 -10.91
CA TRP A 113 5.01 5.35 -11.25
C TRP A 113 4.24 6.06 -10.16
N SER A 114 3.37 6.96 -10.58
CA SER A 114 2.46 7.67 -9.70
C SER A 114 1.09 7.00 -9.73
N LEU A 115 0.58 6.61 -8.57
CA LEU A 115 -0.85 6.40 -8.39
C LEU A 115 -1.48 7.74 -7.98
N ASN A 116 -1.94 8.52 -8.95
CA ASN A 116 -2.65 9.78 -8.73
C ASN A 116 -4.04 9.72 -9.38
N PHE A 117 -5.00 10.43 -8.79
CA PHE A 117 -6.36 10.57 -9.34
C PHE A 117 -6.61 11.95 -9.95
N GLU A 118 -5.66 12.89 -9.78
CA GLU A 118 -5.74 14.26 -10.27
C GLU A 118 -4.95 14.50 -11.58
N GLY A 119 -4.28 13.46 -12.12
CA GLY A 119 -3.52 13.57 -13.38
C GLY A 119 -2.26 14.43 -13.27
N LEU A 120 -1.61 14.43 -12.11
CA LEU A 120 -0.44 15.27 -11.80
C LEU A 120 0.84 14.82 -12.50
N ASP A 121 0.96 13.53 -12.80
CA ASP A 121 2.09 12.96 -13.56
C ASP A 121 1.58 12.14 -14.75
N LYS A 122 0.96 12.82 -15.72
CA LYS A 122 0.35 12.19 -16.91
C LYS A 122 1.29 11.29 -17.71
N LYS A 123 2.60 11.48 -17.61
CA LYS A 123 3.60 10.68 -18.33
C LYS A 123 3.93 9.37 -17.62
N ASN A 124 3.75 9.30 -16.30
CA ASN A 124 4.08 8.15 -15.45
C ASN A 124 2.88 7.65 -14.64
N GLU A 125 1.67 7.95 -15.13
CA GLU A 125 0.43 7.57 -14.47
C GLU A 125 0.24 6.06 -14.54
N PHE A 126 0.00 5.48 -13.37
CA PHE A 126 -0.29 4.06 -13.26
C PHE A 126 -1.69 3.77 -13.80
N SER A 127 -1.78 3.00 -14.89
CA SER A 127 -3.06 2.71 -15.55
C SER A 127 -3.75 1.45 -15.00
N LEU A 128 -5.03 1.55 -14.65
CA LEU A 128 -5.90 0.42 -14.31
C LEU A 128 -7.00 0.24 -15.34
N SER A 129 -7.57 -0.98 -15.45
CA SER A 129 -8.82 -1.16 -16.18
C SER A 129 -9.97 -0.47 -15.45
N PHE A 130 -11.08 -0.20 -16.15
CA PHE A 130 -12.29 0.35 -15.52
C PHE A 130 -12.75 -0.51 -14.33
N SER A 131 -12.74 -1.85 -14.48
CA SER A 131 -13.05 -2.79 -13.39
C SER A 131 -12.05 -2.71 -12.25
N GLY A 132 -10.76 -2.56 -12.57
CA GLY A 132 -9.67 -2.34 -11.61
C GLY A 132 -9.89 -1.11 -10.73
N TYR A 133 -10.32 0.02 -11.30
CA TYR A 133 -10.65 1.23 -10.52
C TYR A 133 -11.78 1.00 -9.52
N PHE A 134 -12.85 0.30 -9.90
CA PHE A 134 -13.92 -0.05 -8.95
C PHE A 134 -13.42 -1.00 -7.85
N ASN A 135 -12.63 -2.01 -8.21
CA ASN A 135 -12.06 -2.92 -7.21
C ASN A 135 -11.12 -2.19 -6.25
N LEU A 136 -10.35 -1.22 -6.74
CA LEU A 136 -9.51 -0.34 -5.92
C LEU A 136 -10.36 0.50 -4.96
N PHE A 137 -11.45 1.11 -5.47
CA PHE A 137 -12.38 1.88 -4.65
C PHE A 137 -13.01 1.04 -3.53
N TYR A 138 -13.53 -0.16 -3.85
CA TYR A 138 -14.05 -1.09 -2.84
C TYR A 138 -12.98 -1.50 -1.84
N SER A 139 -11.74 -1.72 -2.28
CA SER A 139 -10.61 -2.06 -1.42
C SER A 139 -10.30 -0.98 -0.38
N ILE A 140 -10.35 0.30 -0.78
CA ILE A 140 -10.18 1.42 0.14
C ILE A 140 -11.30 1.42 1.19
N LEU A 141 -12.56 1.28 0.76
CA LEU A 141 -13.71 1.23 1.65
C LEU A 141 -13.63 0.07 2.67
N TYR A 142 -13.27 -1.13 2.22
CA TYR A 142 -13.04 -2.26 3.12
C TYR A 142 -11.86 -2.02 4.06
N GLY A 143 -10.78 -1.42 3.57
CA GLY A 143 -9.62 -1.06 4.38
C GLY A 143 -10.01 -0.12 5.52
N ASP A 144 -10.78 0.93 5.23
CA ASP A 144 -11.26 1.91 6.21
C ASP A 144 -12.15 1.25 7.27
N LEU A 145 -13.09 0.38 6.85
CA LEU A 145 -13.93 -0.38 7.78
C LEU A 145 -13.08 -1.27 8.69
N LEU A 146 -12.21 -2.09 8.11
CA LEU A 146 -11.38 -3.05 8.85
C LEU A 146 -10.45 -2.34 9.84
N MET A 147 -9.83 -1.23 9.43
CA MET A 147 -8.97 -0.43 10.29
C MET A 147 -9.79 0.14 11.47
N SER A 148 -10.94 0.75 11.18
CA SER A 148 -11.79 1.38 12.19
C SER A 148 -12.29 0.37 13.22
N ILE A 149 -12.86 -0.75 12.76
CA ILE A 149 -13.43 -1.76 13.66
C ILE A 149 -12.35 -2.50 14.44
N TYR A 150 -11.20 -2.80 13.83
CA TYR A 150 -10.08 -3.43 14.53
C TYR A 150 -9.60 -2.57 15.69
N HIS A 151 -9.34 -1.29 15.46
CA HIS A 151 -8.84 -0.40 16.51
C HIS A 151 -9.87 -0.15 17.63
N GLN A 152 -11.17 -0.23 17.32
CA GLN A 152 -12.21 -0.22 18.34
C GLN A 152 -12.23 -1.53 19.13
N SER A 153 -12.18 -2.69 18.47
CA SER A 153 -12.33 -4.00 19.10
C SER A 153 -11.13 -4.44 19.94
N VAL A 154 -9.90 -4.07 19.56
CA VAL A 154 -8.68 -4.49 20.29
C VAL A 154 -8.70 -4.06 21.76
N ALA A 155 -9.31 -2.92 22.09
CA ALA A 155 -9.42 -2.47 23.48
C ALA A 155 -10.41 -3.30 24.32
N TYR A 156 -11.36 -3.98 23.68
CA TYR A 156 -12.47 -4.69 24.33
C TYR A 156 -12.47 -6.21 24.09
N GLU A 157 -11.38 -6.75 23.57
CA GLU A 157 -11.32 -8.18 23.22
C GLU A 157 -11.38 -9.09 24.46
N LYS A 158 -12.13 -10.19 24.35
CA LYS A 158 -12.25 -11.20 25.42
C LYS A 158 -10.90 -11.86 25.70
N ASN A 159 -10.24 -12.33 24.64
CA ASN A 159 -8.90 -12.90 24.68
C ASN A 159 -7.97 -12.07 23.81
N SER A 160 -6.74 -11.88 24.29
CA SER A 160 -5.76 -11.09 23.56
C SER A 160 -5.46 -11.69 22.18
N GLY A 161 -5.50 -10.86 21.14
CA GLY A 161 -5.19 -11.24 19.76
C GLY A 161 -6.37 -11.78 18.95
N ASP A 162 -7.57 -11.95 19.52
CA ASP A 162 -8.74 -12.41 18.77
C ASP A 162 -9.16 -11.40 17.70
N SER A 163 -9.07 -10.10 17.99
CA SER A 163 -9.34 -9.05 16.99
C SER A 163 -8.35 -9.10 15.83
N LYS A 164 -7.08 -9.42 16.12
CA LYS A 164 -6.03 -9.53 15.10
C LYS A 164 -6.23 -10.76 14.20
N LYS A 165 -6.67 -11.88 14.76
CA LYS A 165 -7.04 -13.08 13.99
C LYS A 165 -8.21 -12.78 13.06
N THR A 166 -9.27 -12.13 13.56
CA THR A 166 -10.44 -11.75 12.76
C THR A 166 -10.05 -10.78 11.64
N LEU A 167 -9.23 -9.76 11.94
CA LEU A 167 -8.71 -8.85 10.92
C LEU A 167 -7.96 -9.60 9.82
N THR A 168 -7.06 -10.51 10.20
CA THR A 168 -6.24 -11.28 9.25
C THR A 168 -7.11 -12.14 8.34
N TYR A 169 -8.07 -12.87 8.93
CA TYR A 169 -9.03 -13.69 8.18
C TYR A 169 -9.82 -12.86 7.16
N TRP A 170 -10.41 -11.73 7.59
CA TRP A 170 -11.22 -10.91 6.69
C TRP A 170 -10.39 -10.23 5.61
N LYS A 171 -9.18 -9.76 5.94
CA LYS A 171 -8.26 -9.19 4.95
C LYS A 171 -7.92 -10.22 3.87
N ASP A 172 -7.49 -11.43 4.26
CA ASP A 172 -7.09 -12.47 3.30
C ASP A 172 -8.28 -12.95 2.46
N LYS A 173 -9.44 -13.08 3.08
CA LYS A 173 -10.69 -13.42 2.38
C LYS A 173 -11.05 -12.38 1.33
N LEU A 174 -11.04 -11.09 1.69
CA LEU A 174 -11.35 -10.00 0.77
C LEU A 174 -10.36 -9.96 -0.39
N ILE A 175 -9.05 -10.13 -0.14
CA ILE A 175 -8.02 -10.23 -1.18
C ILE A 175 -8.35 -11.38 -2.15
N SER A 176 -8.74 -12.54 -1.64
CA SER A 176 -9.11 -13.70 -2.46
C SER A 176 -10.42 -13.51 -3.26
N GLU A 177 -11.25 -12.55 -2.86
CA GLU A 177 -12.54 -12.26 -3.47
C GLU A 177 -12.49 -11.13 -4.51
N ILE A 178 -11.39 -10.38 -4.60
CA ILE A 178 -11.19 -9.30 -5.58
C ILE A 178 -11.56 -9.79 -7.00
N GLY A 179 -12.30 -8.96 -7.73
CA GLY A 179 -12.79 -9.29 -9.07
C GLY A 179 -14.07 -10.15 -9.11
N LYS A 180 -14.45 -10.82 -8.01
CA LYS A 180 -15.68 -11.62 -7.93
C LYS A 180 -16.90 -10.74 -7.62
N LYS A 181 -18.10 -11.21 -7.99
CA LYS A 181 -19.36 -10.50 -7.68
C LYS A 181 -19.58 -10.30 -6.18
N ILE A 182 -19.13 -11.24 -5.35
CA ILE A 182 -19.29 -11.17 -3.89
C ILE A 182 -18.51 -9.99 -3.27
N PHE A 183 -17.36 -9.63 -3.84
CA PHE A 183 -16.56 -8.51 -3.37
C PHE A 183 -17.28 -7.17 -3.51
N LYS A 184 -18.17 -7.05 -4.50
CA LYS A 184 -18.99 -5.84 -4.72
C LYS A 184 -20.20 -5.75 -3.78
N LYS A 185 -20.52 -6.80 -3.02
CA LYS A 185 -21.64 -6.82 -2.06
C LYS A 185 -21.27 -6.13 -0.74
N LEU A 186 -20.99 -4.83 -0.82
CA LEU A 186 -20.43 -4.04 0.26
C LEU A 186 -21.28 -4.10 1.54
N LYS A 187 -22.60 -3.89 1.44
CA LYS A 187 -23.52 -3.93 2.59
C LYS A 187 -23.52 -5.28 3.31
N ASP A 188 -23.59 -6.38 2.56
CA ASP A 188 -23.62 -7.73 3.13
C ASP A 188 -22.28 -8.08 3.78
N ASN A 189 -21.17 -7.73 3.13
CA ASN A 189 -19.84 -7.98 3.66
C ASN A 189 -19.56 -7.14 4.91
N TYR A 190 -19.96 -5.86 4.91
CA TYR A 190 -19.83 -4.97 6.07
C TYR A 190 -20.54 -5.56 7.28
N LYS A 191 -21.80 -5.99 7.10
CA LYS A 191 -22.58 -6.63 8.16
C LYS A 191 -21.84 -7.84 8.74
N LYS A 192 -21.36 -8.75 7.89
CA LYS A 192 -20.63 -9.95 8.34
C LYS A 192 -19.31 -9.64 9.03
N ILE A 193 -18.57 -8.65 8.53
CA ILE A 193 -17.31 -8.19 9.15
C ILE A 193 -17.62 -7.68 10.55
N ILE A 194 -18.58 -6.75 10.67
CA ILE A 194 -18.99 -6.14 11.93
C ILE A 194 -19.44 -7.22 12.94
N GLU A 195 -20.33 -8.13 12.54
CA GLU A 195 -20.78 -9.25 13.37
C GLU A 195 -19.62 -10.13 13.86
N SER A 196 -18.64 -10.39 13.00
CA SER A 196 -17.46 -11.20 13.32
C SER A 196 -16.49 -10.53 14.30
N PHE A 197 -16.49 -9.20 14.39
CA PHE A 197 -15.73 -8.47 15.40
C PHE A 197 -16.50 -8.40 16.73
N PHE A 198 -17.82 -8.22 16.68
CA PHE A 198 -18.67 -8.21 17.87
C PHE A 198 -18.75 -9.56 18.59
N SER A 199 -18.65 -10.69 17.89
CA SER A 199 -18.62 -12.00 18.56
C SER A 199 -17.45 -12.16 19.53
N ASN A 200 -16.37 -11.40 19.32
CA ASN A 200 -15.11 -11.50 20.06
C ASN A 200 -14.94 -10.41 21.13
N SER A 201 -15.84 -9.42 21.19
CA SER A 201 -15.82 -8.37 22.22
C SER A 201 -16.47 -8.85 23.51
N LYS A 202 -16.00 -8.32 24.65
CA LYS A 202 -16.71 -8.44 25.94
C LYS A 202 -18.10 -7.80 25.79
N GLU A 203 -19.12 -8.44 26.35
CA GLU A 203 -20.46 -7.84 26.41
C GLU A 203 -20.37 -6.53 27.20
N PHE A 204 -21.04 -5.49 26.69
CA PHE A 204 -21.21 -4.22 27.38
C PHE A 204 -22.28 -4.35 28.46
#